data_AF-A0A076HFA7-F1
#
_entry.id   AF-A0A076HFA7-F1
#
_cell.length_a   1.000
_cell.length_b   1.000
_cell.length_c   1.000
_cell.angle_alpha   90.00
_cell.angle_beta   90.00
_cell.angle_gamma   90.00
#
_symmetry.space_group_name_H-M   'P 1'
#
loop_
_entity.id
_entity.type
_entity.pdbx_description
1 polymer ?
#
loop_
_entity_poly.entity_id
_entity_poly.type
_entity_poly.pdbx_seq_one_letter_code
_entity_poly.pdbx_strand_id
1 'polypeptide(L)' 'MTANAAALYERIRSNPDQTQALFRQALQDPTGAMDCICRLGDDLGLPVTPDEVKAHLASLDDADTSRWLIKARGGL' A
#
# COMPACT_ATOMS: atom_id res chain seq x y z
N MET A 1 6.11 -13.23 6.09
CA MET A 1 5.77 -12.60 7.38
C MET A 1 5.00 -11.32 7.09
N THR A 2 3.70 -11.38 6.84
CA THR A 2 2.86 -10.21 6.49
C THR A 2 2.53 -9.29 7.68
N ALA A 3 3.08 -9.57 8.87
CA ALA A 3 2.78 -8.84 10.11
C ALA A 3 3.15 -7.35 10.02
N ASN A 4 4.27 -7.02 9.37
CA ASN A 4 4.71 -5.63 9.23
C ASN A 4 3.78 -4.82 8.31
N ALA A 5 3.32 -5.41 7.21
CA ALA A 5 2.37 -4.79 6.29
C ALA A 5 1.02 -4.52 6.96
N ALA A 6 0.54 -5.45 7.80
CA ALA A 6 -0.68 -5.26 8.57
C ALA A 6 -0.54 -4.15 9.63
N ALA A 7 0.57 -4.14 10.38
CA ALA A 7 0.83 -3.08 11.37
C ALA A 7 0.99 -1.71 10.71
N LEU A 8 1.66 -1.66 9.55
CA LEU A 8 1.78 -0.45 8.74
C LEU A 8 0.42 0.02 8.23
N TYR A 9 -0.41 -0.90 7.71
CA TYR A 9 -1.75 -0.58 7.24
C TYR A 9 -2.62 -0.01 8.35
N GLU A 10 -2.60 -0.58 9.56
CA GLU A 10 -3.33 -0.03 10.71
C GLU A 10 -2.82 1.37 11.13
N ARG A 11 -1.51 1.61 11.02
CA ARG A 11 -0.90 2.93 11.27
C ARG A 11 -1.33 3.98 10.23
N ILE A 12 -1.33 3.57 8.96
CA ILE A 12 -1.77 4.37 7.82
C ILE A 12 -3.26 4.66 7.97
N ARG A 13 -4.08 3.63 8.24
CA ARG A 13 -5.53 3.71 8.44
C ARG A 13 -5.93 4.59 9.62
N SER A 14 -5.10 4.67 10.66
CA SER A 14 -5.29 5.64 11.75
C SER A 14 -5.22 7.09 11.26
N ASN A 15 -4.65 7.33 10.07
CA ASN A 15 -4.56 8.61 9.37
C ASN A 15 -5.28 8.53 8.01
N PRO A 16 -6.61 8.70 7.97
CA PRO A 16 -7.41 8.54 6.77
C PRO A 16 -7.04 9.52 5.64
N ASP A 17 -6.58 10.73 5.97
CA ASP A 17 -6.13 11.73 4.98
C ASP A 17 -4.90 11.27 4.20
N GLN A 18 -3.90 10.74 4.94
CA GLN A 18 -2.66 10.23 4.38
C GLN A 18 -2.89 8.95 3.57
N THR A 19 -3.80 8.10 4.06
CA THR A 19 -4.28 6.90 3.37
C THR A 19 -4.92 7.25 2.04
N GLN A 20 -5.88 8.17 2.01
CA GLN A 20 -6.56 8.58 0.78
C GLN A 20 -5.62 9.28 -0.21
N ALA A 21 -4.67 10.08 0.28
CA ALA A 21 -3.65 10.70 -0.58
C ALA A 21 -2.77 9.64 -1.25
N LEU A 22 -2.31 8.65 -0.49
CA LEU A 22 -1.57 7.48 -1.00
C LEU A 22 -2.38 6.69 -2.02
N PHE A 23 -3.64 6.41 -1.75
CA PHE A 23 -4.53 5.70 -2.67
C PHE A 23 -4.78 6.48 -3.96
N ARG A 24 -5.02 7.79 -3.87
CA ARG A 24 -5.16 8.66 -5.05
C ARG A 24 -3.87 8.68 -5.87
N GLN A 25 -2.73 8.78 -5.21
CA GLN A 25 -1.43 8.67 -5.87
C GLN A 25 -1.30 7.30 -6.54
N ALA A 26 -1.74 6.22 -5.91
CA ALA A 26 -1.68 4.88 -6.46
C ALA A 26 -2.53 4.69 -7.73
N LEU A 27 -3.67 5.40 -7.82
CA LEU A 27 -4.52 5.41 -9.01
C LEU A 27 -3.86 6.15 -10.19
N GLN A 28 -3.02 7.14 -9.92
CA GLN A 28 -2.29 7.92 -10.94
C GLN A 28 -0.91 7.34 -11.28
N ASP A 29 -0.17 6.93 -10.26
CA ASP A 29 1.18 6.37 -10.26
C ASP A 29 1.30 5.25 -9.20
N PRO A 30 1.06 3.98 -9.60
CA PRO A 30 1.12 2.86 -8.68
C PRO A 30 2.55 2.56 -8.19
N THR A 31 3.58 2.92 -8.95
CA THR A 31 4.98 2.68 -8.59
C THR A 31 5.42 3.65 -7.48
N GLY A 32 5.09 4.94 -7.64
CA GLY A 32 5.37 5.97 -6.66
C GLY A 32 4.59 5.77 -5.36
N ALA A 33 3.34 5.32 -5.43
CA ALA A 33 2.59 4.96 -4.23
C ALA A 33 3.24 3.81 -3.45
N MET A 34 3.75 2.79 -4.15
CA MET A 34 4.43 1.67 -3.50
C MET A 34 5.76 2.07 -2.85
N ASP A 35 6.52 2.96 -3.48
CA ASP A 35 7.75 3.55 -2.90
C ASP A 35 7.42 4.36 -1.63
N CYS A 36 6.37 5.18 -1.68
CA CYS A 36 5.91 5.94 -0.52
C CYS A 36 5.46 5.03 0.64
N ILE A 37 4.77 3.93 0.36
CA ILE A 37 4.36 2.96 1.40
C ILE A 37 5.60 2.29 2.01
N CYS A 38 6.57 1.85 1.20
CA CYS A 38 7.79 1.22 1.70
C CYS A 38 8.62 2.20 2.56
N ARG A 39 8.76 3.45 2.10
CA ARG A 39 9.40 4.53 2.88
C ARG A 39 8.69 4.82 4.19
N LEU A 40 7.37 4.85 4.18
CA LEU A 40 6.59 5.07 5.40
C LEU A 40 6.75 3.90 6.38
N GLY A 41 6.82 2.67 5.86
CA GLY A 41 7.20 1.50 6.66
C GLY A 41 8.55 1.68 7.34
N ASP A 42 9.57 2.09 6.58
CA ASP A 42 10.91 2.33 7.10
C ASP A 42 10.92 3.40 8.22
N ASP A 43 10.24 4.53 7.99
CA ASP A 43 10.12 5.63 8.96
C ASP A 43 9.42 5.22 10.26
N LEU A 44 8.45 4.30 10.16
CA LEU A 44 7.71 3.75 11.29
C LEU A 44 8.43 2.58 11.99
N GLY A 45 9.62 2.19 11.53
CA GLY A 45 10.34 1.01 12.03
C GLY A 45 9.71 -0.32 11.65
N LEU A 46 8.85 -0.32 10.63
CA LEU A 46 8.15 -1.45 10.05
C LEU A 46 8.58 -1.60 8.59
N PRO A 47 9.83 -2.04 8.32
CA PRO A 47 10.28 -2.22 6.95
C PRO A 47 9.37 -3.25 6.27
N VAL A 48 8.79 -2.84 5.15
CA VAL A 48 7.93 -3.66 4.30
C VAL A 48 8.44 -3.64 2.88
N THR A 49 8.29 -4.77 2.20
CA THR A 49 8.58 -4.86 0.77
C THR A 49 7.33 -4.62 -0.07
N PRO A 50 7.48 -4.20 -1.34
CA PRO A 50 6.35 -4.08 -2.26
C PRO A 50 5.55 -5.37 -2.38
N ASP A 51 6.21 -6.52 -2.27
CA ASP A 51 5.59 -7.85 -2.36
C ASP A 51 4.73 -8.15 -1.12
N GLU A 52 5.20 -7.78 0.08
CA GLU A 52 4.42 -7.92 1.32
C GLU A 52 3.21 -7.01 1.36
N VAL A 53 3.37 -5.76 0.90
CA VAL A 53 2.26 -4.81 0.76
C VAL A 53 1.23 -5.35 -0.21
N LYS A 54 1.65 -5.84 -1.38
CA LYS A 54 0.77 -6.49 -2.36
C LYS A 54 0.06 -7.71 -1.78
N ALA A 55 0.78 -8.60 -1.10
CA ALA A 55 0.23 -9.81 -0.50
C ALA A 55 -0.80 -9.48 0.60
N HIS A 56 -0.54 -8.44 1.39
CA HIS A 56 -1.46 -7.98 2.41
C HIS A 56 -2.71 -7.33 1.81
N LEU A 57 -2.55 -6.45 0.82
CA LEU A 57 -3.67 -5.78 0.14
C LEU A 57 -4.52 -6.79 -0.64
N ALA A 58 -3.91 -7.82 -1.25
CA ALA A 58 -4.63 -8.93 -1.89
C ALA A 58 -5.42 -9.78 -0.89
N SER A 59 -5.00 -9.83 0.38
CA SER A 59 -5.72 -10.48 1.46
C SER A 59 -6.86 -9.64 2.05
N LEU A 60 -6.89 -8.33 1.80
CA LEU A 60 -7.86 -7.42 2.40
C LEU A 60 -9.23 -7.40 1.66
N ASP A 61 -9.35 -8.06 0.50
CA ASP A 61 -10.58 -8.13 -0.33
C ASP A 61 -11.28 -6.76 -0.55
N ASP A 62 -10.50 -5.68 -0.43
CA ASP A 62 -11.00 -4.33 -0.48
C ASP A 62 -10.94 -3.89 -1.96
N ALA A 63 -12.09 -3.91 -2.62
CA ALA A 63 -12.19 -3.79 -4.08
C ALA A 63 -11.61 -2.48 -4.63
N ASP A 64 -11.67 -1.40 -3.86
CA ASP A 64 -11.07 -0.10 -4.20
C ASP A 64 -9.54 -0.13 -4.08
N THR A 65 -9.03 -0.76 -3.03
CA THR A 65 -7.59 -0.95 -2.79
C THR A 65 -6.97 -1.93 -3.79
N SER A 66 -7.70 -2.95 -4.22
CA SER A 66 -7.22 -3.91 -5.20
C SER A 66 -7.20 -3.31 -6.62
N ARG A 67 -8.03 -2.30 -6.90
CA ARG A 67 -8.21 -1.76 -8.26
C ARG A 67 -6.97 -1.10 -8.83
N TRP A 68 -6.22 -0.36 -8.01
CA TRP A 68 -4.96 0.26 -8.43
C TRP A 68 -3.80 -0.74 -8.49
N LEU A 69 -3.81 -1.76 -7.62
CA LEU A 69 -2.87 -2.89 -7.66
C LEU A 69 -3.01 -3.71 -8.95
N ILE A 70 -4.23 -3.92 -9.42
CA ILE A 70 -4.50 -4.59 -10.70
C ILE A 70 -4.03 -3.71 -11.86
N LYS A 71 -4.22 -2.39 -11.79
CA LYS A 71 -3.69 -1.43 -12.77
C LYS A 71 -2.16 -1.47 -12.85
N ALA A 72 -1.46 -1.61 -11.71
CA ALA A 72 -0.01 -1.76 -11.63
C ALA A 72 0.53 -3.04 -12.33
N ARG A 73 -0.31 -4.08 -12.45
CA ARG A 73 0.02 -5.36 -13.12
C ARG A 73 -0.25 -5.34 -14.62
N GLY A 74 -1.05 -4.40 -15.12
CA GLY A 74 -1.50 -4.33 -16.51
C GLY A 74 -0.94 -3.11 -17.23
N GLY A 75 0.37 -3.06 -17.39
CA GLY A 75 0.99 -2.24 -18.43
C GLY A 75 0.59 -2.80 -19.80
N LEU A 76 0.25 -1.89 -20.73
CA LEU A 76 0.00 -2.17 -22.14
C LEU A 76 1.08 -3.05 -22.78
#